data_AF-A0A926R9T9-F1
#
_entry.id   AF-A0A926R9T9-F1
#
_cell.length_a   1.000
_cell.length_b   1.000
_cell.length_c   1.000
_cell.angle_alpha   90.00
_cell.angle_beta   90.00
_cell.angle_gamma   90.00
#
_symmetry.space_group_name_H-M   'P 1'
#
loop_
_entity.id
_entity.type
_entity.pdbx_description
1 polymer ?
#
loop_
_entity_poly.entity_id
_entity_poly.type
_entity_poly.pdbx_seq_one_letter_code
_entity_poly.pdbx_strand_id
1 'polypeptide(L)'
;TTDLAINHITPKLLVKHAEEMKDSFGSIQKPICTVFIGGKSRNYKFDQSNVIELAKTLDKVMNNNNVQMFIVFSRRTDEFIKDYLKKKYSKQNIVWEGKENPYLALMHYSKYLICTSDSVSIISESVSAKKPVFIYKLPTSKRNNRIESFISTLVKKNYVKILSDRLEDHSNSYENETTEVAKTINERYSNQ
;
A
#
# COMPACT_ATOMS: atom_id res chain seq x y z
N THR A 1 11.72 9.86 -17.09
CA THR A 1 12.38 9.26 -15.90
C THR A 1 11.28 8.66 -15.08
N THR A 2 11.28 7.36 -14.84
CA THR A 2 10.15 6.72 -14.16
C THR A 2 10.02 7.22 -12.73
N ASP A 3 8.85 7.75 -12.37
CA ASP A 3 8.58 8.30 -11.04
C ASP A 3 8.53 7.26 -9.93
N LEU A 4 8.32 6.00 -10.30
CA LEU A 4 8.13 4.87 -9.41
C LEU A 4 9.31 3.90 -9.54
N ALA A 5 9.53 3.08 -8.50
CA ALA A 5 10.40 1.93 -8.64
C ALA A 5 9.81 0.95 -9.66
N ILE A 6 10.69 0.28 -10.41
CA ILE A 6 10.32 -0.76 -11.37
C ILE A 6 9.46 -1.79 -10.66
N ASN A 7 8.27 -2.04 -11.21
CA ASN A 7 7.32 -2.99 -10.69
C ASN A 7 6.49 -3.62 -11.83
N HIS A 8 5.80 -4.72 -11.52
CA HIS A 8 5.10 -5.55 -12.50
C HIS A 8 3.57 -5.43 -12.37
N ILE A 9 3.09 -4.44 -11.60
CA ILE A 9 1.66 -4.27 -11.37
C ILE A 9 0.99 -3.79 -12.65
N THR A 10 0.03 -4.59 -13.11
CA THR A 10 -0.82 -4.27 -14.26
C THR A 10 -2.27 -4.56 -13.91
N PRO A 11 -3.25 -3.86 -14.54
CA PRO A 11 -4.66 -4.16 -14.32
C PRO A 11 -5.01 -5.64 -14.55
N LYS A 12 -4.43 -6.25 -15.59
CA LYS A 12 -4.62 -7.67 -15.93
C LYS A 12 -4.13 -8.60 -14.81
N LEU A 13 -2.94 -8.33 -14.25
CA LEU A 13 -2.40 -9.11 -13.13
C LEU A 13 -3.30 -9.02 -11.90
N LEU A 14 -3.76 -7.81 -11.57
CA LEU A 14 -4.60 -7.58 -10.41
C LEU A 14 -5.97 -8.27 -10.54
N VAL A 15 -6.61 -8.18 -11.71
CA VAL A 15 -7.88 -8.87 -11.99
C VAL A 15 -7.73 -10.39 -11.86
N LYS A 16 -6.68 -10.97 -12.45
CA LYS A 16 -6.42 -12.42 -12.37
C LYS A 16 -6.37 -12.90 -10.92
N HIS A 17 -5.57 -12.25 -10.07
CA HIS A 17 -5.47 -12.64 -8.66
C HIS A 17 -6.74 -12.33 -7.85
N ALA A 18 -7.50 -11.30 -8.24
CA ALA A 18 -8.79 -11.05 -7.63
C ALA A 18 -9.78 -12.19 -7.91
N GLU A 19 -9.81 -12.70 -9.14
CA GLU A 19 -10.66 -13.82 -9.54
C GLU A 19 -10.30 -15.11 -8.79
N GLU A 20 -9.00 -15.43 -8.67
CA GLU A 20 -8.50 -16.58 -7.91
C GLU A 20 -8.94 -16.56 -6.43
N MET A 21 -9.16 -15.37 -5.87
CA MET A 21 -9.55 -15.19 -4.46
C MET A 21 -11.00 -14.74 -4.27
N LYS A 22 -11.85 -14.78 -5.31
CA LYS A 22 -13.20 -14.21 -5.28
C LYS A 22 -14.03 -14.66 -4.07
N ASP A 23 -13.99 -15.94 -3.74
CA ASP A 23 -14.76 -16.50 -2.62
C ASP A 23 -14.26 -16.00 -1.25
N SER A 24 -12.96 -15.70 -1.14
CA SER A 24 -12.37 -15.15 0.10
C SER A 24 -12.82 -13.71 0.39
N PHE A 25 -13.22 -12.97 -0.65
CA PHE A 25 -13.66 -11.58 -0.55
C PHE A 25 -15.17 -11.39 -0.69
N GLY A 26 -15.91 -12.41 -1.13
CA GLY A 26 -17.34 -12.30 -1.46
C GLY A 26 -18.28 -12.00 -0.29
N SER A 27 -17.86 -12.23 0.96
CA SER A 27 -18.66 -11.97 2.17
C SER A 27 -18.45 -10.56 2.77
N ILE A 28 -17.52 -9.78 2.21
CA ILE A 28 -17.17 -8.46 2.75
C ILE A 28 -18.19 -7.42 2.31
N GLN A 29 -18.83 -6.78 3.28
CA GLN A 29 -19.93 -5.83 3.04
C GLN A 29 -19.48 -4.37 3.02
N LYS A 30 -18.33 -4.06 3.63
CA LYS A 30 -17.79 -2.70 3.70
C LYS A 30 -16.69 -2.49 2.64
N PRO A 31 -16.51 -1.26 2.12
CA PRO A 31 -15.34 -0.93 1.33
C PRO A 31 -14.04 -1.30 2.07
N ILE A 32 -13.12 -1.94 1.37
CA ILE A 32 -11.86 -2.41 1.95
C ILE A 32 -10.83 -1.28 1.94
N CYS A 33 -10.17 -1.10 3.08
CA CYS A 33 -8.94 -0.32 3.20
C CYS A 33 -7.78 -1.27 3.54
N THR A 34 -6.86 -1.51 2.62
CA THR A 34 -5.67 -2.30 2.92
C THR A 34 -4.60 -1.43 3.55
N VAL A 35 -4.02 -1.93 4.64
CA VAL A 35 -2.88 -1.32 5.32
C VAL A 35 -1.67 -2.22 5.12
N PHE A 36 -0.76 -1.79 4.26
CA PHE A 36 0.53 -2.46 4.05
C PHE A 36 1.54 -1.95 5.07
N ILE A 37 1.89 -2.85 5.98
CA ILE A 37 2.86 -2.62 7.04
C ILE A 37 4.20 -3.15 6.57
N GLY A 38 5.12 -2.23 6.31
CA GLY A 38 6.51 -2.53 6.10
C GLY A 38 7.19 -3.00 7.39
N GLY A 39 8.46 -2.74 7.54
CA GLY A 39 9.21 -3.29 8.67
C GLY A 39 10.55 -2.62 8.85
N LYS A 40 11.46 -3.31 9.52
CA LYS A 40 12.76 -2.75 9.89
C LYS A 40 13.47 -2.17 8.66
N SER A 41 13.86 -0.90 8.77
CA SER A 41 14.54 -0.13 7.74
C SER A 41 15.62 0.74 8.39
N ARG A 42 16.75 0.95 7.70
CA ARG A 42 17.81 1.84 8.19
C ARG A 42 17.41 3.32 8.19
N ASN A 43 16.29 3.65 7.56
CA ASN A 43 15.86 5.03 7.35
C ASN A 43 14.74 5.47 8.31
N TYR A 44 14.08 4.52 8.97
CA TYR A 44 12.90 4.78 9.81
C TYR A 44 12.97 4.02 11.12
N LYS A 45 12.44 4.63 12.18
CA LYS A 45 12.23 4.00 13.47
C LYS A 45 10.84 3.36 13.47
N PHE A 46 10.76 2.04 13.59
CA PHE A 46 9.48 1.33 13.74
C PHE A 46 9.53 0.48 15.00
N ASP A 47 9.40 1.13 16.15
CA ASP A 47 9.45 0.52 17.46
C ASP A 47 8.04 0.40 18.08
N GLN A 48 7.99 -0.03 19.35
CA GLN A 48 6.75 -0.17 20.10
C GLN A 48 5.96 1.15 20.23
N SER A 49 6.63 2.29 20.43
CA SER A 49 5.91 3.57 20.48
C SER A 49 5.28 3.92 19.13
N ASN A 50 5.99 3.65 18.02
CA ASN A 50 5.51 4.04 16.70
C ASN A 50 4.39 3.14 16.19
N VAL A 51 4.34 1.86 16.58
CA VAL A 51 3.16 1.00 16.28
C VAL A 51 1.93 1.42 17.07
N ILE A 52 2.10 1.91 18.31
CA ILE A 52 0.99 2.48 19.09
C ILE A 52 0.43 3.73 18.42
N GLU A 53 1.29 4.64 17.95
CA GLU A 53 0.85 5.86 17.23
C GLU A 53 0.20 5.53 15.87
N LEU A 54 0.74 4.54 15.15
CA LEU A 54 0.10 4.02 13.95
C LEU A 54 -1.31 3.54 14.28
N ALA A 55 -1.45 2.74 15.34
CA ALA A 55 -2.72 2.19 15.74
C ALA A 55 -3.73 3.29 16.14
N LYS A 56 -3.32 4.33 16.86
CA LYS A 56 -4.18 5.50 17.14
C LYS A 56 -4.66 6.19 15.87
N THR A 57 -3.79 6.29 14.86
CA THR A 57 -4.15 6.88 13.57
C THR A 57 -5.17 6.00 12.83
N LEU A 58 -4.94 4.69 12.80
CA LEU A 58 -5.88 3.73 12.19
C LEU A 58 -7.24 3.72 12.90
N ASP A 59 -7.27 3.81 14.23
CA ASP A 59 -8.52 3.94 15.01
C ASP A 59 -9.33 5.16 14.54
N LYS A 60 -8.67 6.32 14.37
CA LYS A 60 -9.32 7.53 13.87
C LYS A 60 -9.87 7.35 12.45
N VAL A 61 -9.07 6.75 11.57
CA VAL A 61 -9.50 6.43 10.20
C VAL A 61 -10.74 5.54 10.19
N MET A 62 -10.77 4.48 10.99
CA MET A 62 -11.95 3.60 11.07
C MET A 62 -13.17 4.31 11.64
N ASN A 63 -12.99 5.21 12.62
CA ASN A 63 -14.10 5.96 13.20
C ASN A 63 -14.66 7.01 12.22
N ASN A 64 -13.81 7.56 11.35
CA ASN A 64 -14.18 8.61 10.40
C ASN A 64 -14.60 8.07 9.02
N ASN A 65 -14.45 6.76 8.77
CA ASN A 65 -14.74 6.14 7.49
C ASN A 65 -15.45 4.79 7.69
N ASN A 66 -16.52 4.54 6.93
CA ASN A 66 -17.18 3.22 6.91
C ASN A 66 -16.39 2.22 6.06
N VAL A 67 -15.25 1.76 6.58
CA VAL A 67 -14.36 0.80 5.91
C VAL A 67 -14.10 -0.42 6.80
N GLN A 68 -13.72 -1.53 6.18
CA GLN A 68 -13.11 -2.67 6.88
C GLN A 68 -11.62 -2.70 6.55
N MET A 69 -10.77 -2.77 7.56
CA MET A 69 -9.32 -2.81 7.35
C MET A 69 -8.84 -4.23 7.06
N PHE A 70 -7.90 -4.32 6.12
CA PHE A 70 -7.08 -5.49 5.87
C PHE A 70 -5.63 -5.14 6.15
N ILE A 71 -5.07 -5.65 7.23
CA ILE A 71 -3.70 -5.37 7.63
C ILE A 71 -2.81 -6.50 7.13
N VAL A 72 -1.82 -6.15 6.31
CA VAL A 72 -0.89 -7.10 5.69
C VAL A 72 0.53 -6.69 6.01
N PHE A 73 1.33 -7.66 6.44
CA PHE A 73 2.72 -7.45 6.85
C PHE A 73 3.69 -7.81 5.74
N SER A 74 4.77 -7.05 5.64
CA SER A 74 5.94 -7.44 4.86
C SER A 74 6.74 -8.52 5.61
N ARG A 75 7.59 -9.25 4.89
CA ARG A 75 8.54 -10.21 5.49
C ARG A 75 9.49 -9.60 6.52
N ARG A 76 9.69 -8.26 6.50
CA ARG A 76 10.61 -7.53 7.39
C ARG A 76 9.93 -6.97 8.64
N THR A 77 8.63 -7.17 8.79
CA THR A 77 7.89 -6.65 9.94
C THR A 77 8.27 -7.46 11.18
N ASP A 78 8.69 -6.77 12.25
CA ASP A 78 9.05 -7.42 13.51
C ASP A 78 7.82 -8.06 14.17
N GLU A 79 8.00 -9.21 14.83
CA GLU A 79 6.90 -10.00 15.41
C GLU A 79 6.08 -9.20 16.43
N PHE A 80 6.73 -8.38 17.27
CA PHE A 80 6.01 -7.57 18.26
C PHE A 80 5.00 -6.60 17.62
N ILE A 81 5.28 -6.11 16.39
CA ILE A 81 4.36 -5.24 15.63
C ILE A 81 3.16 -6.06 15.16
N LYS A 82 3.40 -7.25 14.63
CA LYS A 82 2.36 -8.17 14.16
C LYS A 82 1.44 -8.56 15.31
N ASP A 83 2.01 -9.00 16.43
CA ASP A 83 1.28 -9.41 17.63
C ASP A 83 0.41 -8.28 18.18
N TYR A 84 0.96 -7.07 18.26
CA TYR A 84 0.22 -5.91 18.75
C TYR A 84 -0.99 -5.59 17.86
N LEU A 85 -0.78 -5.51 16.54
CA LEU A 85 -1.85 -5.17 15.59
C LEU A 85 -2.90 -6.29 15.48
N LYS A 86 -2.47 -7.55 15.54
CA LYS A 86 -3.37 -8.71 15.62
C LYS A 86 -4.27 -8.62 16.85
N LYS A 87 -3.68 -8.50 18.04
CA LYS A 87 -4.42 -8.43 19.30
C LYS A 87 -5.45 -7.29 19.28
N LYS A 88 -5.10 -6.16 18.68
CA LYS A 88 -5.98 -4.99 18.62
C LYS A 88 -7.10 -5.11 17.59
N TYR A 89 -6.84 -5.69 16.41
CA TYR A 89 -7.75 -5.53 15.26
C TYR A 89 -8.47 -6.79 14.80
N SER A 90 -8.00 -8.00 15.15
CA SER A 90 -8.58 -9.25 14.62
C SER A 90 -10.05 -9.50 14.96
N LYS A 91 -10.64 -8.76 15.92
CA LYS A 91 -12.07 -8.89 16.26
C LYS A 91 -13.01 -8.26 15.23
N GLN A 92 -12.58 -7.20 14.54
CA GLN A 92 -13.44 -6.40 13.66
C GLN A 92 -12.84 -6.20 12.26
N ASN A 93 -11.55 -6.49 12.12
CA ASN A 93 -10.79 -6.32 10.88
C ASN A 93 -10.04 -7.61 10.58
N ILE A 94 -9.51 -7.70 9.37
CA ILE A 94 -8.72 -8.85 8.95
C ILE A 94 -7.25 -8.50 9.06
N VAL A 95 -6.55 -9.21 9.93
CA VAL A 95 -5.10 -9.15 10.07
C VAL A 95 -4.56 -10.42 9.43
N TRP A 96 -3.85 -10.29 8.31
CA TRP A 96 -3.48 -11.45 7.50
C TRP A 96 -2.35 -12.26 8.13
N GLU A 97 -2.59 -13.56 8.29
CA GLU A 97 -1.64 -14.53 8.88
C GLU A 97 -1.39 -15.75 7.99
N GLY A 98 -2.05 -15.83 6.84
CA GLY A 98 -1.93 -16.96 5.92
C GLY A 98 -0.56 -17.02 5.22
N LYS A 99 -0.15 -18.23 4.84
CA LYS A 99 1.09 -18.45 4.07
C LYS A 99 1.08 -17.75 2.72
N GLU A 100 -0.08 -17.75 2.04
CA GLU A 100 -0.26 -17.07 0.76
C GLU A 100 -0.68 -15.63 1.02
N ASN A 101 0.13 -14.65 0.63
CA ASN A 101 -0.22 -13.25 0.87
C ASN A 101 -1.22 -12.77 -0.21
N PRO A 102 -2.46 -12.34 0.15
CA PRO A 102 -3.48 -11.87 -0.78
C PRO A 102 -3.16 -10.48 -1.36
N TYR A 103 -1.89 -10.09 -1.38
CA TYR A 103 -1.38 -8.77 -1.72
C TYR A 103 -1.96 -8.21 -3.01
N LEU A 104 -1.91 -8.99 -4.10
CA LEU A 104 -2.39 -8.57 -5.42
C LEU A 104 -3.93 -8.52 -5.48
N ALA A 105 -4.61 -9.49 -4.86
CA ALA A 105 -6.07 -9.45 -4.75
C ALA A 105 -6.53 -8.22 -3.95
N LEU A 106 -5.84 -7.88 -2.86
CA LEU A 106 -6.14 -6.71 -2.05
C LEU A 106 -5.91 -5.40 -2.80
N MET A 107 -4.86 -5.31 -3.62
CA MET A 107 -4.68 -4.14 -4.49
C MET A 107 -5.85 -3.94 -5.46
N HIS A 108 -6.50 -5.03 -5.89
CA HIS A 108 -7.70 -4.96 -6.72
C HIS A 108 -8.95 -4.58 -5.91
N TYR A 109 -9.26 -5.33 -4.85
CA TYR A 109 -10.51 -5.21 -4.10
C TYR A 109 -10.58 -3.97 -3.21
N SER A 110 -9.43 -3.38 -2.86
CA SER A 110 -9.40 -2.21 -1.99
C SER A 110 -9.92 -0.95 -2.67
N LYS A 111 -10.70 -0.20 -1.89
CA LYS A 111 -11.05 1.19 -2.19
C LYS A 111 -9.88 2.12 -1.84
N TYR A 112 -9.19 1.85 -0.74
CA TYR A 112 -8.08 2.67 -0.25
C TYR A 112 -6.86 1.80 0.08
N LEU A 113 -5.67 2.33 -0.18
CA LEU A 113 -4.40 1.70 0.20
C LEU A 113 -3.65 2.63 1.16
N ILE A 114 -3.25 2.12 2.32
CA ILE A 114 -2.35 2.80 3.26
C ILE A 114 -1.02 2.06 3.24
N CYS A 115 0.08 2.79 3.05
CA CYS A 115 1.44 2.25 3.07
C CYS A 115 2.26 2.94 4.17
N THR A 116 3.04 2.18 4.95
CA THR A 116 4.08 2.79 5.78
C THR A 116 5.22 3.33 4.90
N SER A 117 5.81 4.45 5.30
CA SER A 117 6.82 5.17 4.50
C SER A 117 8.14 4.41 4.27
N ASP A 118 8.37 3.24 4.88
CA ASP A 118 9.64 2.52 4.81
C ASP A 118 9.87 1.73 3.51
N SER A 119 8.86 1.56 2.66
CA SER A 119 8.95 0.72 1.46
C SER A 119 8.62 1.47 0.17
N VAL A 120 9.66 1.87 -0.56
CA VAL A 120 9.53 2.44 -1.92
C VAL A 120 8.80 1.49 -2.87
N SER A 121 9.06 0.18 -2.78
CA SER A 121 8.42 -0.83 -3.62
C SER A 121 6.92 -0.92 -3.39
N ILE A 122 6.47 -1.09 -2.14
CA ILE A 122 5.03 -1.19 -1.81
C ILE A 122 4.30 0.09 -2.23
N ILE A 123 4.91 1.26 -2.00
CA ILE A 123 4.35 2.55 -2.41
C ILE A 123 4.22 2.61 -3.93
N SER A 124 5.27 2.23 -4.67
CA SER A 124 5.28 2.23 -6.14
C SER A 124 4.23 1.29 -6.73
N GLU A 125 4.10 0.10 -6.17
CA GLU A 125 3.10 -0.89 -6.59
C GLU A 125 1.67 -0.41 -6.28
N SER A 126 1.46 0.19 -5.11
CA SER A 126 0.16 0.75 -4.72
C SER A 126 -0.27 1.90 -5.62
N VAL A 127 0.68 2.78 -6.02
CA VAL A 127 0.41 3.82 -7.02
C VAL A 127 0.10 3.20 -8.37
N SER A 128 0.80 2.14 -8.76
CA SER A 128 0.56 1.45 -10.04
C SER A 128 -0.79 0.73 -10.09
N ALA A 129 -1.39 0.41 -8.93
CA ALA A 129 -2.73 -0.16 -8.83
C ALA A 129 -3.87 0.85 -9.13
N LYS A 130 -3.55 2.14 -9.33
CA LYS A 130 -4.50 3.23 -9.64
C LYS A 130 -5.63 3.39 -8.61
N LYS A 131 -5.35 3.04 -7.35
CA LYS A 131 -6.23 3.30 -6.21
C LYS A 131 -5.80 4.59 -5.49
N PRO A 132 -6.68 5.24 -4.72
CA PRO A 132 -6.27 6.25 -3.75
C PRO A 132 -5.23 5.67 -2.76
N VAL A 133 -4.05 6.28 -2.69
CA VAL A 133 -2.93 5.83 -1.85
C VAL A 133 -2.60 6.85 -0.77
N PHE A 134 -2.44 6.37 0.46
CA PHE A 134 -2.08 7.16 1.63
C PHE A 134 -0.78 6.67 2.24
N ILE A 135 0.08 7.60 2.64
CA ILE A 135 1.36 7.30 3.27
C ILE A 135 1.29 7.60 4.76
N TYR A 136 1.40 6.56 5.59
CA TYR A 136 1.68 6.75 7.01
C TYR A 136 3.18 7.01 7.19
N LYS A 137 3.53 8.23 7.61
CA LYS A 137 4.92 8.64 7.82
C LYS A 137 5.46 8.07 9.14
N LEU A 138 6.42 7.16 9.02
CA LEU A 138 7.22 6.72 10.16
C LEU A 138 8.25 7.80 10.54
N PRO A 139 8.65 7.89 11.82
CA PRO A 139 9.74 8.78 12.23
C PRO A 139 11.05 8.44 11.49
N THR A 140 11.64 9.42 10.82
CA THR A 140 12.92 9.25 10.12
C THR A 140 14.06 9.10 11.12
N SER A 141 14.99 8.18 10.84
CA SER A 141 16.23 8.01 11.60
C SER A 141 17.40 8.79 10.99
N LYS A 142 17.18 9.48 9.87
CA LYS A 142 18.22 10.21 9.13
C LYS A 142 17.74 11.60 8.74
N ARG A 143 18.68 12.56 8.75
CA ARG A 143 18.48 13.92 8.23
C ARG A 143 18.26 13.92 6.71
N ASN A 144 19.05 13.15 5.97
CA ASN A 144 18.99 13.05 4.50
C ASN A 144 18.39 11.70 4.08
N ASN A 145 17.07 11.58 4.16
CA ASN A 145 16.36 10.37 3.78
C ASN A 145 15.82 10.47 2.35
N ARG A 146 16.44 9.75 1.41
CA ARG A 146 16.01 9.73 -0.01
C ARG A 146 14.58 9.22 -0.20
N ILE A 147 14.08 8.39 0.73
CA ILE A 147 12.70 7.89 0.67
C ILE A 147 11.70 9.04 0.97
N GLU A 148 12.05 9.96 1.88
CA GLU A 148 11.25 11.16 2.12
C GLU A 148 11.21 12.07 0.88
N SER A 149 12.33 12.21 0.17
CA SER A 149 12.38 12.95 -1.09
C SER A 149 11.50 12.28 -2.16
N PHE A 150 11.55 10.95 -2.27
CA PHE A 150 10.69 10.17 -3.15
C PHE A 150 9.21 10.40 -2.83
N ILE A 151 8.79 10.22 -1.57
CA ILE A 151 7.40 10.45 -1.13
C ILE A 151 6.98 11.89 -1.42
N SER A 152 7.85 12.87 -1.16
CA SER A 152 7.57 14.28 -1.42
C SER A 152 7.30 14.55 -2.90
N THR A 153 8.03 13.88 -3.80
CA THR A 153 7.77 13.96 -5.24
C THR A 153 6.41 13.37 -5.59
N LEU A 154 6.04 12.21 -5.03
CA LEU A 154 4.74 11.60 -5.29
C LEU A 154 3.56 12.45 -4.79
N VAL A 155 3.72 13.09 -3.62
CA VAL A 155 2.73 14.02 -3.08
C VAL A 155 2.58 15.24 -3.99
N LYS A 156 3.69 15.84 -4.44
CA LYS A 156 3.67 16.99 -5.37
C LYS A 156 2.98 16.65 -6.71
N LYS A 157 3.12 15.40 -7.17
CA LYS A 157 2.47 14.89 -8.38
C LYS A 157 1.04 14.42 -8.15
N ASN A 158 0.53 14.50 -6.92
CA ASN A 158 -0.80 14.05 -6.52
C ASN A 158 -1.05 12.55 -6.76
N TYR A 159 0.01 11.73 -6.71
CA TYR A 159 -0.10 10.27 -6.81
C TYR A 159 -0.45 9.62 -5.47
N VAL A 160 -0.08 10.28 -4.36
CA VAL A 160 -0.34 9.83 -3.00
C VAL A 160 -0.69 11.03 -2.11
N LYS A 161 -1.42 10.80 -1.02
CA LYS A 161 -1.61 11.75 0.08
C LYS A 161 -0.86 11.29 1.33
N ILE A 162 -0.46 12.21 2.20
CA ILE A 162 -0.03 11.84 3.57
C ILE A 162 -1.28 11.46 4.37
N LEU A 163 -1.22 10.33 5.09
CA LEU A 163 -2.34 9.86 5.89
C LEU A 163 -2.65 10.85 7.02
N SER A 164 -3.89 11.32 7.06
CA SER A 164 -4.47 12.08 8.17
C SER A 164 -5.39 11.16 8.99
N ASP A 165 -6.45 11.70 9.57
CA ASP A 165 -7.48 10.97 10.30
C ASP A 165 -8.67 10.52 9.42
N ARG A 166 -8.66 10.83 8.12
CA ARG A 166 -9.75 10.47 7.19
C ARG A 166 -9.20 10.04 5.83
N LEU A 167 -9.88 9.07 5.23
CA LEU A 167 -9.69 8.67 3.84
C LEU A 167 -10.62 9.48 2.93
N GLU A 168 -10.03 10.06 1.90
CA GLU A 168 -10.73 10.82 0.86
C GLU A 168 -10.51 10.18 -0.51
N ASP A 169 -11.57 10.15 -1.31
CA ASP A 169 -11.44 9.78 -2.71
C ASP A 169 -10.52 10.80 -3.41
N HIS A 170 -9.54 10.29 -4.15
CA HIS A 170 -8.73 11.09 -5.07
C HIS A 170 -8.32 10.22 -6.25
N SER A 171 -8.28 10.81 -7.44
CA SER A 171 -7.71 10.16 -8.60
C SER A 171 -6.19 10.18 -8.49
N ASN A 172 -5.60 9.00 -8.50
CA ASN A 172 -4.17 8.85 -8.73
C ASN A 172 -3.93 9.04 -10.25
N SER A 173 -3.34 10.18 -10.62
CA SER A 173 -3.08 10.59 -12.00
C SER A 173 -1.90 9.86 -12.67
N TYR A 174 -1.35 8.83 -12.03
CA TYR A 174 -0.21 8.09 -12.58
C TYR A 174 -0.59 7.34 -13.87
N GLU A 175 0.07 7.72 -14.96
CA GLU A 175 0.07 7.01 -16.23
C GLU A 175 1.39 6.23 -16.35
N ASN A 176 1.28 4.92 -16.59
CA ASN A 176 2.44 4.05 -16.62
C ASN A 176 3.23 4.23 -17.93
N GLU A 177 4.27 5.07 -17.89
CA GLU A 177 5.22 5.29 -19.01
C GLU A 177 5.89 3.98 -19.48
N THR A 178 6.00 2.96 -18.63
CA THR A 178 6.69 1.70 -18.93
C THR A 178 5.93 0.86 -19.96
N THR A 179 4.60 0.91 -19.95
CA THR A 179 3.76 0.26 -20.97
C THR A 179 3.95 0.89 -22.34
N GLU A 180 4.11 2.21 -22.42
CA GLU A 180 4.37 2.92 -23.68
C GLU A 180 5.77 2.58 -24.23
N VAL A 181 6.78 2.52 -23.37
CA VAL A 181 8.14 2.11 -23.78
C VAL A 181 8.16 0.65 -24.22
N ALA A 182 7.52 -0.26 -23.47
CA ALA A 182 7.44 -1.68 -23.83
C ALA A 182 6.64 -1.91 -25.12
N LYS A 183 5.57 -1.15 -25.33
CA LYS A 183 4.79 -1.14 -26.58
C LYS A 183 5.65 -0.66 -27.75
N THR A 184 6.38 0.44 -27.58
CA THR A 184 7.31 0.98 -28.58
C THR A 184 8.42 -0.03 -28.93
N ILE A 185 8.96 -0.76 -27.94
CA ILE A 185 9.97 -1.79 -28.16
C ILE A 185 9.35 -2.97 -28.93
N ASN A 186 8.19 -3.48 -28.52
CA ASN A 186 7.50 -4.58 -29.22
C ASN A 186 7.08 -4.21 -30.64
N GLU A 187 6.63 -2.98 -30.88
CA GLU A 187 6.29 -2.47 -32.22
C GLU A 187 7.53 -2.38 -33.13
N ARG A 188 8.72 -2.09 -32.56
CA ARG A 188 9.99 -2.09 -33.32
C ARG A 188 10.50 -3.50 -33.63
N TYR A 189 10.28 -4.45 -32.73
CA TYR A 189 10.67 -5.86 -32.94
C TYR A 189 9.67 -6.65 -33.79
N SER A 190 8.40 -6.22 -33.88
CA SER A 190 7.38 -6.89 -34.71
C SER A 190 7.34 -6.39 -36.16
N ASN A 191 8.09 -5.32 -36.47
CA ASN A 191 8.24 -4.75 -37.82
C ASN A 191 9.64 -5.02 -38.42
N GLN A 192 10.37 -6.00 -37.89
CA GLN A 192 11.56 -6.63 -38.48
C GLN A 192 11.21 -8.04 -38.91
#